data_AF-A0A212IUN6-F1
#
_entry.id   AF-A0A212IUN6-F1
#
_cell.length_a   1.000
_cell.length_b   1.000
_cell.length_c   1.000
_cell.angle_alpha   90.00
_cell.angle_beta   90.00
_cell.angle_gamma   90.00
#
_symmetry.space_group_name_H-M   'P 1'
#
loop_
_entity.id
_entity.type
_entity.pdbx_description
1 polymer ?
#
loop_
_entity_poly.entity_id
_entity_poly.type
_entity_poly.pdbx_seq_one_letter_code
_entity_poly.pdbx_strand_id
1 'polypeptide(L)'
;MKDSSPIGVGVVTILTVLLVLSLTIFSALTLSTARADLALSQRNADTVQAYYEADAQAAKLYADFAESGDSELETAIPMTDTQSLYLHLTRQDDGSILTLAWQTQSEEETELDEHLPVWDGTPPTG
;
A
#
# COMPACT_ATOMS: atom_id res chain seq x y z
N MET A 1 29.63 17.08 63.02
CA MET A 1 28.81 17.78 62.03
C MET A 1 29.28 17.29 60.67
N LYS A 2 28.39 16.68 59.87
CA LYS A 2 28.78 16.02 58.63
C LYS A 2 28.78 17.07 57.53
N ASP A 3 29.97 17.42 57.04
CA ASP A 3 30.11 18.36 55.93
C ASP A 3 29.50 17.75 54.68
N SER A 4 28.28 18.19 54.37
CA SER A 4 27.62 17.89 53.10
C SER A 4 28.39 18.61 52.00
N SER A 5 29.29 17.89 51.33
CA SER A 5 30.10 18.41 50.24
C SER A 5 29.22 19.13 49.19
N PRO A 6 29.49 20.40 48.85
CA PRO A 6 28.78 21.13 47.80
C PRO A 6 28.94 20.50 46.40
N ILE A 7 29.90 19.58 46.25
CA ILE A 7 30.13 18.74 45.07
C ILE A 7 28.91 17.86 44.75
N GLY A 8 28.17 17.40 45.76
CA GLY A 8 26.98 16.55 45.56
C GLY A 8 25.85 17.27 44.83
N VAL A 9 25.64 18.56 45.10
CA VAL A 9 24.55 19.34 44.49
C VAL A 9 24.83 19.63 43.01
N GLY A 10 26.08 19.94 42.66
CA GLY A 10 26.48 20.19 41.27
C GLY A 10 26.33 18.95 40.38
N VAL A 11 26.84 17.80 40.84
CA VAL A 11 26.74 16.52 40.10
C VAL A 11 25.29 16.06 39.99
N VAL A 12 24.49 16.17 41.06
CA VAL A 12 23.05 15.83 41.01
C VAL A 12 22.30 16.72 40.02
N THR A 13 22.62 18.02 39.96
CA THR A 13 21.99 18.93 39.00
C THR A 13 22.34 18.56 37.56
N ILE A 14 23.62 18.29 37.28
CA ILE A 14 24.08 17.86 35.95
C ILE A 14 23.42 16.54 35.53
N LEU A 15 23.36 15.57 36.44
CA LEU A 15 22.69 14.29 36.19
C LEU A 15 21.19 14.47 35.95
N THR A 16 20.53 15.36 36.70
CA THR A 16 19.10 15.63 36.54
C THR A 16 18.82 16.26 35.17
N VAL A 17 19.62 17.25 34.76
CA VAL A 17 19.49 17.89 33.45
C VAL A 17 19.73 16.87 32.32
N LEU A 18 20.79 16.06 32.43
CA LEU A 18 21.08 15.00 31.45
C LEU A 18 19.95 13.98 31.36
N LEU A 19 19.41 13.56 32.51
CA LEU A 19 18.29 12.63 32.58
C LEU A 19 17.06 13.24 31.89
N VAL A 20 16.68 14.47 32.22
CA VAL A 20 15.52 15.14 31.60
C VAL A 20 15.71 15.27 30.09
N LEU A 21 16.89 15.68 29.62
CA LEU A 21 17.18 15.80 28.19
C LEU A 21 17.11 14.45 27.47
N SER A 22 17.69 13.40 28.05
CA SER A 22 17.64 12.05 27.47
C SER A 22 16.20 11.49 27.43
N LEU A 23 15.44 11.60 28.51
CA LEU A 23 14.02 11.20 28.54
C LEU A 23 13.19 11.99 27.52
N THR A 24 13.45 13.28 27.36
CA THR A 24 12.75 14.11 26.37
C THR A 24 13.04 13.64 24.95
N ILE A 25 14.30 13.36 24.62
CA ILE A 25 14.69 12.84 23.30
C ILE A 25 14.06 11.47 23.06
N PHE A 26 14.17 10.54 24.02
CA PHE A 26 13.53 9.22 23.90
C PHE A 26 12.02 9.34 23.71
N SER A 27 11.34 10.19 24.48
CA SER A 27 9.89 10.42 24.34
C SER A 27 9.54 11.04 22.98
N ALA A 28 10.34 11.97 22.47
CA ALA A 28 10.13 12.57 21.16
C ALA A 28 10.31 11.55 20.03
N LEU A 29 11.33 10.69 20.13
CA LEU A 29 11.54 9.58 19.20
C LEU A 29 10.38 8.58 19.27
N THR A 30 9.96 8.15 20.46
CA THR A 30 8.79 7.25 20.64
C THR A 30 7.52 7.84 20.03
N LEU A 31 7.24 9.12 20.24
CA LEU A 31 6.09 9.80 19.63
C LEU A 31 6.19 9.87 18.11
N SER A 32 7.39 10.16 17.58
CA SER A 32 7.64 10.19 16.13
C SER A 32 7.44 8.81 15.50
N THR A 33 7.96 7.75 16.12
CA THR A 33 7.78 6.37 15.67
C THR A 33 6.32 5.95 15.74
N ALA A 34 5.62 6.20 16.85
CA ALA A 34 4.20 5.87 16.99
C ALA A 34 3.32 6.60 15.96
N ARG A 35 3.64 7.86 15.61
CA ARG A 35 2.95 8.60 14.54
C ARG A 35 3.23 8.01 13.16
N ALA A 36 4.47 7.60 12.89
CA ALA A 36 4.83 6.95 11.65
C ALA A 36 4.13 5.59 11.49
N ASP A 37 4.11 4.79 12.56
CA ASP A 37 3.40 3.51 12.60
C ASP A 37 1.88 3.69 12.42
N LEU A 38 1.29 4.71 13.03
CA LEU A 38 -0.13 5.04 12.84
C LEU A 38 -0.43 5.43 11.38
N ALA A 39 0.40 6.29 10.78
CA ALA A 39 0.22 6.72 9.39
C ALA A 39 0.43 5.56 8.40
N LEU A 40 1.36 4.63 8.69
CA LEU A 40 1.53 3.39 7.93
C LEU A 40 0.33 2.46 8.07
N SER A 41 -0.17 2.27 9.29
CA SER A 41 -1.34 1.42 9.56
C SER A 41 -2.60 1.96 8.90
N GLN A 42 -2.80 3.28 8.89
CA GLN A 42 -3.93 3.93 8.21
C GLN A 42 -3.86 3.72 6.70
N ARG A 43 -2.72 4.00 6.07
CA ARG A 43 -2.54 3.77 4.62
C ARG A 43 -2.76 2.31 4.23
N ASN A 44 -2.26 1.37 5.02
CA ASN A 44 -2.49 -0.06 4.76
C ASN A 44 -3.97 -0.43 4.89
N ALA A 45 -4.70 0.15 5.86
CA ALA A 45 -6.13 -0.07 6.00
C ALA A 45 -6.92 0.51 4.83
N ASP A 46 -6.58 1.72 4.38
CA ASP A 46 -7.25 2.41 3.27
C ASP A 46 -7.07 1.64 1.94
N THR A 47 -5.85 1.17 1.65
CA THR A 47 -5.58 0.36 0.44
C THR A 47 -6.30 -0.98 0.47
N VAL A 48 -6.37 -1.62 1.65
CA VAL A 48 -7.07 -2.90 1.82
C VAL A 48 -8.58 -2.73 1.73
N GLN A 49 -9.13 -1.61 2.23
CA GLN A 49 -10.55 -1.30 2.14
C GLN A 49 -10.98 -1.10 0.68
N ALA A 50 -10.22 -0.33 -0.10
CA ALA A 50 -10.51 -0.12 -1.53
C ALA A 50 -10.54 -1.44 -2.32
N TYR A 51 -9.64 -2.38 -2.00
CA TYR A 51 -9.64 -3.71 -2.60
C TYR A 51 -10.93 -4.49 -2.30
N TYR A 52 -11.33 -4.54 -1.03
CA TYR A 52 -12.53 -5.28 -0.63
C TYR A 52 -13.83 -4.62 -1.10
N GLU A 53 -13.88 -3.30 -1.22
CA GLU A 53 -15.03 -2.59 -1.78
C GLU A 53 -15.23 -2.91 -3.26
N ALA A 54 -14.16 -2.98 -4.05
CA ALA A 54 -14.24 -3.35 -5.45
C ALA A 54 -14.62 -4.83 -5.64
N ASP A 55 -14.07 -5.73 -4.82
CA ASP A 55 -14.43 -7.15 -4.86
C ASP A 55 -15.91 -7.38 -4.48
N ALA A 56 -16.42 -6.65 -3.48
CA ALA A 56 -17.83 -6.68 -3.12
C ALA A 56 -18.75 -6.16 -4.23
N GLN A 57 -18.29 -5.19 -5.03
CA GLN A 57 -19.02 -4.72 -6.22
C GLN A 57 -18.99 -5.77 -7.35
N ALA A 58 -17.84 -6.40 -7.59
CA ALA A 58 -17.72 -7.48 -8.57
C ALA A 58 -18.63 -8.67 -8.21
N ALA A 59 -18.72 -9.03 -6.92
CA ALA A 59 -19.62 -10.08 -6.45
C ALA A 59 -21.11 -9.74 -6.68
N LYS A 60 -21.50 -8.47 -6.53
CA LYS A 60 -22.85 -8.02 -6.87
C LYS A 60 -23.12 -8.12 -8.37
N LEU A 61 -22.19 -7.67 -9.20
CA LEU A 61 -22.30 -7.76 -10.66
C LEU A 61 -22.38 -9.21 -11.13
N TYR A 62 -21.66 -10.13 -10.49
CA TYR A 62 -21.80 -11.56 -10.74
C TYR A 62 -23.21 -12.07 -10.41
N ALA A 63 -23.77 -11.67 -9.26
CA ALA A 63 -25.13 -12.06 -8.87
C ALA A 63 -26.18 -11.48 -9.82
N ASP A 64 -26.05 -10.20 -10.18
CA ASP A 64 -26.94 -9.54 -11.14
C ASP A 64 -26.86 -10.20 -12.53
N PHE A 65 -25.65 -10.54 -13.00
CA PHE A 65 -25.45 -11.30 -14.25
C PHE A 65 -26.06 -12.70 -14.20
N ALA A 66 -26.01 -13.35 -13.03
CA ALA A 66 -26.63 -14.65 -12.84
C ALA A 66 -28.16 -14.58 -13.02
N GLU A 67 -28.79 -13.49 -12.58
CA GLU A 67 -30.23 -13.25 -12.68
C GLU A 67 -30.68 -12.63 -14.01
N SER A 68 -29.86 -11.81 -14.67
CA SER A 68 -30.23 -11.07 -15.89
C SER A 68 -30.41 -11.96 -17.12
N GLY A 69 -29.71 -13.10 -17.15
CA GLY A 69 -29.73 -14.02 -18.29
C GLY A 69 -28.88 -13.54 -19.47
N ASP A 70 -28.05 -12.52 -19.28
CA ASP A 70 -27.12 -12.05 -20.30
C ASP A 70 -26.09 -13.14 -20.65
N SER A 71 -25.62 -13.12 -21.90
CA SER A 71 -24.65 -14.10 -22.41
C SER A 71 -23.21 -13.76 -22.04
N GLU A 72 -22.91 -12.48 -21.84
CA GLU A 72 -21.56 -11.99 -21.56
C GLU A 72 -21.64 -10.68 -20.77
N LEU A 73 -20.73 -10.53 -19.80
CA LEU A 73 -20.51 -9.30 -19.05
C LEU A 73 -19.02 -9.01 -19.01
N GLU A 74 -18.64 -7.84 -19.52
CA GLU A 74 -17.28 -7.32 -19.47
C GLU A 74 -17.30 -5.94 -18.81
N THR A 75 -16.58 -5.77 -17.71
CA THR A 75 -16.56 -4.50 -16.98
C THR A 75 -15.28 -4.33 -16.16
N ALA A 76 -14.95 -3.07 -15.86
CA ALA A 76 -13.81 -2.71 -15.03
C ALA A 76 -14.31 -1.85 -13.86
N ILE A 77 -13.99 -2.27 -12.64
CA ILE A 77 -14.39 -1.57 -11.40
C ILE A 77 -13.17 -0.81 -10.88
N PRO A 78 -13.21 0.53 -10.81
CA PRO A 78 -12.07 1.29 -10.32
C PRO A 78 -11.83 0.98 -8.84
N MET A 79 -10.58 0.65 -8.50
CA MET A 79 -10.14 0.36 -7.12
C MET A 79 -9.39 1.55 -6.53
N THR A 80 -8.51 2.16 -7.32
CA THR A 80 -7.69 3.33 -6.96
C THR A 80 -7.54 4.23 -8.19
N ASP A 81 -6.82 5.34 -8.07
CA ASP A 81 -6.54 6.25 -9.20
C ASP A 81 -5.73 5.62 -10.34
N THR A 82 -5.12 4.44 -10.12
CA THR A 82 -4.25 3.77 -11.10
C THR A 82 -4.54 2.28 -11.24
N GLN A 83 -5.57 1.75 -10.59
CA GLN A 83 -5.87 0.31 -10.60
C GLN A 83 -7.37 0.06 -10.69
N SER A 84 -7.72 -0.92 -11.52
CA SER A 84 -9.09 -1.33 -11.77
C SER A 84 -9.20 -2.86 -11.69
N LEU A 85 -10.28 -3.37 -11.12
CA LEU A 85 -10.61 -4.80 -11.10
C LEU A 85 -11.37 -5.13 -12.39
N TYR A 86 -10.72 -5.87 -13.29
CA TYR A 86 -11.32 -6.29 -14.55
C TYR A 86 -12.06 -7.61 -14.39
N LEU A 87 -13.32 -7.62 -14.82
CA LEU A 87 -14.27 -8.71 -14.70
C LEU A 87 -14.79 -9.09 -16.08
N HIS A 88 -14.61 -10.35 -16.47
CA HIS A 88 -15.17 -10.93 -17.70
C HIS A 88 -15.87 -12.24 -17.38
N LEU A 89 -17.19 -12.24 -17.54
CA LEU A 89 -18.07 -13.38 -17.32
C LEU A 89 -18.75 -13.76 -18.63
N THR A 90 -18.88 -15.05 -18.90
CA THR A 90 -19.66 -15.56 -20.02
C THR A 90 -20.62 -16.63 -19.53
N ARG A 91 -21.78 -16.73 -20.18
CA ARG A 91 -22.76 -17.77 -19.93
C ARG A 91 -22.63 -18.83 -21.02
N GLN A 92 -22.41 -20.07 -20.62
CA GLN A 92 -22.35 -21.20 -21.52
C GLN A 92 -23.74 -21.66 -21.94
N ASP A 93 -23.80 -22.45 -23.03
CA ASP A 93 -25.04 -23.03 -23.57
C ASP A 93 -25.76 -23.95 -22.56
N ASP A 94 -25.06 -24.47 -21.54
CA ASP A 94 -25.62 -25.27 -20.45
C ASP A 94 -26.21 -24.42 -19.30
N GLY A 95 -26.11 -23.09 -19.40
CA GLY A 95 -26.57 -22.13 -18.40
C GLY A 95 -25.56 -21.82 -17.29
N SER A 96 -24.40 -22.49 -17.26
CA SER A 96 -23.31 -22.21 -16.31
C SER A 96 -22.60 -20.90 -16.65
N ILE A 97 -22.07 -20.25 -15.61
CA ILE A 97 -21.31 -19.01 -15.74
C ILE A 97 -19.82 -19.34 -15.66
N LEU A 98 -19.09 -18.99 -16.71
CA LEU A 98 -17.64 -19.10 -16.78
C LEU A 98 -17.02 -17.73 -16.50
N THR A 99 -16.14 -17.67 -15.50
CA THR A 99 -15.31 -16.48 -15.24
C THR A 99 -14.05 -16.56 -16.10
N LEU A 100 -13.96 -15.70 -17.12
CA LEU A 100 -12.79 -15.58 -17.99
C LEU A 100 -11.71 -14.67 -17.39
N ALA A 101 -12.12 -13.62 -16.66
CA ALA A 101 -11.20 -12.74 -15.98
C ALA A 101 -11.77 -12.25 -14.64
N TRP A 102 -10.92 -12.31 -13.61
CA TRP A 102 -11.12 -11.65 -12.32
C TRP A 102 -9.75 -11.24 -11.80
N GLN A 103 -9.24 -10.12 -12.31
CA GLN A 103 -7.87 -9.71 -12.04
C GLN A 103 -7.75 -8.19 -11.88
N THR A 104 -6.92 -7.76 -10.95
CA THR A 104 -6.53 -6.36 -10.83
C THR A 104 -5.59 -6.01 -11.96
N GLN A 105 -5.98 -5.03 -12.77
CA GLN A 105 -5.13 -4.43 -13.79
C GLN A 105 -4.70 -3.05 -13.32
N SER A 106 -3.41 -2.74 -13.47
CA SER A 106 -2.91 -1.38 -13.31
C SER A 106 -3.13 -0.63 -14.62
N GLU A 107 -3.63 0.60 -14.53
CA GLU A 107 -3.79 1.54 -15.66
C GLU A 107 -2.47 2.25 -16.01
N GLU A 108 -1.33 1.69 -15.60
CA GLU A 108 -0.05 2.11 -16.16
C GLU A 108 -0.03 1.65 -17.61
N GLU A 109 -0.37 2.58 -18.53
CA GLU A 109 -0.03 2.45 -19.94
C GLU A 109 1.41 1.96 -19.98
N THR A 110 1.58 0.70 -20.38
CA THR A 110 2.90 0.15 -20.56
C THR A 110 3.45 0.88 -21.77
N GLU A 111 4.11 2.03 -21.57
CA GLU A 111 5.06 2.57 -22.53
C GLU A 111 6.15 1.51 -22.63
N LEU A 112 5.89 0.48 -23.45
CA LEU A 112 6.92 -0.39 -23.96
C LEU A 112 7.83 0.54 -24.75
N ASP A 113 8.97 0.90 -24.15
CA ASP A 113 10.01 1.66 -24.81
C ASP A 113 10.53 0.81 -25.98
N GLU A 114 9.92 0.99 -27.16
CA GLU A 114 10.29 0.32 -28.42
C GLU A 114 11.67 0.78 -28.92
N HIS A 115 12.33 1.71 -28.21
CA HIS A 115 13.56 2.34 -28.65
C HIS A 115 14.82 1.93 -27.86
N LEU A 116 14.81 0.74 -27.25
CA LEU A 116 16.04 0.14 -26.73
C LEU A 116 17.05 -0.07 -27.87
N PRO A 117 18.25 0.55 -27.80
CA PRO A 117 19.29 0.28 -28.78
C PRO A 117 19.75 -1.18 -28.63
N VAL A 118 19.34 -2.02 -29.59
CA VAL A 118 19.87 -3.37 -29.73
C VAL A 118 21.36 -3.27 -30.08
N TRP A 119 22.21 -3.85 -29.24
CA TRP A 119 23.64 -3.94 -29.47
C TRP A 119 23.92 -4.65 -30.81
N ASP A 120 24.57 -3.96 -31.75
CA ASP A 120 24.78 -4.40 -33.13
C ASP A 120 26.01 -5.33 -33.31
N GLY A 121 26.71 -5.67 -32.22
CA GLY A 121 27.82 -6.62 -32.26
C GLY A 121 29.13 -6.07 -32.80
N THR A 122 29.23 -4.77 -33.10
CA THR A 122 30.43 -4.21 -33.75
C THR A 122 31.38 -3.61 -32.72
N PRO A 123 32.56 -4.22 -32.45
CA PRO A 123 33.58 -3.55 -31.64
C PRO A 123 34.13 -2.34 -32.40
N PRO A 124 34.44 -1.22 -31.70
CA PRO A 124 35.00 -0.04 -32.34
C PRO A 124 36.36 -0.37 -32.95
N THR A 125 36.49 -0.19 -34.27
CA THR A 125 37.78 -0.23 -34.96
C THR A 125 38.60 0.99 -34.56
N GLY A 126 39.59 0.78 -33.70
CA GLY A 126 40.71 1.70 -33.50
C GLY A 126 41.77 1.58 -34.58
#